data_AF-A0A9D2QEZ5-F1
#
_entry.id   AF-A0A9D2QEZ5-F1
#
_cell.length_a   1.000
_cell.length_b   1.000
_cell.length_c   1.000
_cell.angle_alpha   90.00
_cell.angle_beta   90.00
_cell.angle_gamma   90.00
#
_symmetry.space_group_name_H-M   'P 1'
#
loop_
_entity.id
_entity.type
_entity.pdbx_description
1 polymer ?
#
loop_
_entity_poly.entity_id
_entity_poly.type
_entity_poly.pdbx_seq_one_letter_code
_entity_poly.pdbx_strand_id
1 'polypeptide(L)'
;MVADQMIWASTTPGIGNQAWNVTNGEVFRWRWLWPRLAEALGVDWEGPTSEPCPLVEQMAGKEELWKDIAGKYDFEEDRLDRVASFWHTDSDLGVEVEVVADMTKSRMAGFTTYVDTERAFLELFDRYETDGLVPPRR
;
A
#
# COMPACT_ATOMS: atom_id res chain seq x y z
N MET A 1 4.29 -4.01 -11.21
CA MET A 1 4.25 -2.81 -12.08
C MET A 1 5.51 -1.94 -12.03
N VAL A 2 5.98 -1.40 -10.88
CA VAL A 2 7.18 -0.53 -10.88
C VAL A 2 8.40 -1.25 -11.48
N ALA A 3 8.64 -2.50 -11.08
CA ALA A 3 9.68 -3.34 -11.68
C ALA A 3 9.47 -3.53 -13.18
N ASP A 4 8.24 -3.81 -13.63
CA ASP A 4 7.91 -3.96 -15.05
C ASP A 4 8.19 -2.68 -15.85
N GLN A 5 7.86 -1.51 -15.29
CA GLN A 5 8.18 -0.21 -15.88
C GLN A 5 9.69 0.00 -16.00
N MET A 6 10.47 -0.37 -14.98
CA MET A 6 11.94 -0.24 -15.00
C MET A 6 12.57 -1.17 -16.04
N ILE A 7 12.09 -2.41 -16.13
CA ILE A 7 12.53 -3.38 -17.14
C ILE A 7 12.17 -2.85 -18.54
N TRP A 8 10.93 -2.42 -18.74
CA TRP A 8 10.49 -1.84 -20.01
C TRP A 8 11.33 -0.62 -20.43
N ALA A 9 11.54 0.34 -19.53
CA ALA A 9 12.28 1.55 -19.80
C ALA A 9 13.77 1.28 -20.11
N SER A 10 14.36 0.25 -19.50
CA SER A 10 15.76 -0.13 -19.73
C SER A 10 15.99 -1.00 -20.97
N THR A 11 14.95 -1.68 -21.45
CA THR A 11 15.06 -2.65 -22.56
C THR A 11 14.44 -2.18 -23.86
N THR A 12 13.59 -1.16 -23.84
CA THR A 12 12.92 -0.65 -25.05
C THR A 12 13.85 0.31 -25.82
N PRO A 13 14.16 0.04 -27.10
CA PRO A 13 14.99 0.93 -27.90
C PRO A 13 14.34 2.30 -28.13
N GLY A 14 15.14 3.36 -28.08
CA GLY A 14 14.71 4.72 -28.47
C GLY A 14 13.95 5.52 -27.41
N ILE A 15 13.73 4.98 -26.21
CA ILE A 15 13.03 5.67 -25.11
C ILE A 15 13.92 6.02 -23.90
N GLY A 16 15.24 5.82 -24.02
CA GLY A 16 16.21 6.14 -22.96
C GLY A 16 16.33 7.64 -22.68
N ASN A 17 16.99 7.99 -21.57
CA ASN A 17 17.22 9.38 -21.11
C ASN A 17 15.92 10.18 -20.94
N GLN A 18 14.90 9.57 -20.35
CA GLN A 18 13.59 10.16 -20.14
C GLN A 18 13.08 9.83 -18.74
N ALA A 19 12.37 10.76 -18.12
CA ALA A 19 11.56 10.48 -16.94
C ALA A 19 10.21 9.88 -17.36
N TRP A 20 9.74 8.88 -16.60
CA TRP A 20 8.49 8.17 -16.82
C TRP A 20 7.72 8.07 -15.51
N ASN A 21 6.47 8.53 -15.51
CA ASN A 21 5.56 8.27 -14.39
C ASN A 21 5.20 6.78 -14.34
N VAL A 22 4.80 6.31 -13.16
CA VAL A 22 4.32 4.94 -12.94
C VAL A 22 3.20 4.94 -11.91
N THR A 23 1.99 4.55 -12.33
CA THR A 23 0.80 4.33 -11.49
C THR A 23 0.00 3.16 -12.05
N ASN A 24 -0.77 2.50 -11.18
CA ASN A 24 -1.51 1.26 -11.46
C ASN A 24 -2.42 1.34 -12.70
N GLY A 25 -2.88 2.54 -13.03
CA GLY A 25 -3.52 2.88 -14.30
C GLY A 25 -4.94 3.43 -14.14
N GLU A 26 -5.56 3.20 -12.98
CA GLU A 26 -6.80 3.78 -12.51
C GLU A 26 -6.60 4.76 -11.34
N VAL A 27 -7.70 5.39 -10.93
CA VAL A 27 -7.81 6.23 -9.73
C VAL A 27 -8.82 5.60 -8.78
N PHE A 28 -8.59 5.74 -7.48
CA PHE A 28 -9.51 5.26 -6.45
C PHE A 28 -9.73 6.31 -5.37
N ARG A 29 -10.72 6.09 -4.51
CA ARG A 29 -10.96 6.90 -3.30
C ARG A 29 -10.83 6.02 -2.07
N TRP A 30 -10.13 6.49 -1.03
CA TRP A 30 -10.02 5.75 0.23
C TRP A 30 -11.38 5.40 0.84
N ARG A 31 -12.36 6.31 0.80
CA ARG A 31 -13.74 6.03 1.26
C ARG A 31 -14.40 4.84 0.54
N TRP A 32 -13.98 4.52 -0.69
CA TRP A 32 -14.46 3.36 -1.43
C TRP A 32 -13.60 2.11 -1.16
N LEU A 33 -12.27 2.25 -1.10
CA LEU A 33 -11.36 1.13 -0.95
C LEU A 33 -11.29 0.60 0.49
N TRP A 34 -11.25 1.49 1.48
CA TRP A 34 -11.13 1.16 2.90
C TRP A 34 -12.14 0.12 3.41
N PRO A 35 -13.47 0.26 3.17
CA PRO A 35 -14.44 -0.76 3.61
C PRO A 35 -14.18 -2.14 3.00
N ARG A 36 -13.66 -2.19 1.77
CA ARG A 36 -13.39 -3.44 1.04
C ARG A 36 -12.14 -4.13 1.58
N LEU A 37 -11.11 -3.34 1.92
CA LEU A 37 -9.92 -3.87 2.60
C LEU A 37 -10.25 -4.36 4.01
N ALA A 38 -11.10 -3.65 4.75
CA ALA A 38 -11.52 -4.07 6.08
C ALA A 38 -12.35 -5.36 6.06
N GLU A 39 -13.30 -5.48 5.13
CA GLU A 39 -14.04 -6.73 4.88
C GLU A 39 -13.08 -7.87 4.55
N ALA A 40 -12.11 -7.64 3.66
CA ALA A 40 -11.11 -8.63 3.29
C ALA A 40 -10.19 -9.02 4.46
N LEU A 41 -9.99 -8.16 5.46
CA LEU A 41 -9.23 -8.42 6.69
C LEU A 41 -10.11 -9.00 7.82
N GLY A 42 -11.43 -9.06 7.64
CA GLY A 42 -12.37 -9.54 8.64
C GLY A 42 -12.50 -8.62 9.86
N VAL A 43 -12.33 -7.31 9.67
CA VAL A 43 -12.44 -6.30 10.74
C VAL A 43 -13.54 -5.29 10.45
N ASP A 44 -14.15 -4.76 11.52
CA ASP A 44 -15.07 -3.63 11.40
C ASP A 44 -14.31 -2.38 10.94
N TRP A 45 -15.01 -1.51 10.20
CA TRP A 45 -14.44 -0.26 9.71
C TRP A 45 -15.30 0.93 10.08
N GLU A 46 -14.64 2.08 10.21
CA GLU A 46 -15.27 3.38 10.37
C GLU A 46 -14.94 4.26 9.16
N GLY A 47 -15.92 5.08 8.75
CA GLY A 47 -15.72 6.05 7.68
C GLY A 47 -14.91 7.27 8.12
N PRO A 48 -14.51 8.14 7.18
CA PRO A 48 -13.80 9.36 7.53
C PRO A 48 -14.65 10.27 8.43
N THR A 49 -14.02 10.79 9.48
CA THR A 49 -14.58 11.77 10.42
C THR A 49 -14.25 13.21 9.99
N SER A 50 -14.88 14.19 10.64
CA SER A 50 -14.56 15.62 10.41
C SER A 50 -13.20 16.04 10.97
N GLU A 51 -12.68 15.30 11.95
CA GLU A 51 -11.38 15.53 12.57
C GLU A 51 -10.41 14.42 12.14
N PRO A 52 -9.14 14.74 11.85
CA PRO A 52 -8.11 13.73 11.60
C PRO A 52 -7.93 12.81 12.80
N CYS A 53 -7.65 11.53 12.52
CA CYS A 53 -7.33 10.54 13.55
C CYS A 53 -5.95 9.91 13.22
N PRO A 54 -4.83 10.54 13.62
CA PRO A 54 -3.48 10.10 13.24
C PRO A 54 -3.12 8.74 13.82
N LEU A 55 -2.52 7.87 13.00
CA LEU A 55 -2.05 6.55 13.41
C LEU A 55 -0.85 6.63 14.35
N VAL A 56 0.01 7.64 14.24
CA VAL A 56 1.13 7.83 15.20
C VAL A 56 0.60 7.91 16.63
N GLU A 57 -0.49 8.63 16.86
CA GLU A 57 -1.10 8.77 18.19
C GLU A 57 -1.84 7.50 18.61
N GLN A 58 -2.59 6.89 17.70
CA GLN A 58 -3.34 5.65 17.98
C GLN A 58 -2.42 4.47 18.33
N MET A 59 -1.23 4.41 17.73
CA MET A 59 -0.29 3.30 17.86
C MET A 59 0.76 3.53 18.94
N ALA A 60 0.80 4.71 19.55
CA ALA A 60 1.67 4.99 20.68
C ALA A 60 1.40 4.01 21.84
N GLY A 61 2.46 3.37 22.36
CA GLY A 61 2.34 2.41 23.46
C GLY A 61 1.85 1.02 23.05
N LYS A 62 1.76 0.71 21.75
CA LYS A 62 1.39 -0.62 21.22
C LYS A 62 2.58 -1.53 20.95
N GLU A 63 3.80 -1.13 21.30
CA GLU A 63 5.03 -1.86 21.01
C GLU A 63 5.05 -3.23 21.70
N GLU A 64 4.70 -3.29 22.99
CA GLU A 64 4.65 -4.56 23.73
C GLU A 64 3.51 -5.46 23.23
N LEU A 65 2.37 -4.88 22.82
CA LEU A 65 1.28 -5.64 22.21
C LEU A 65 1.73 -6.31 20.90
N TRP A 66 2.48 -5.58 20.05
CA TRP A 66 3.03 -6.17 18.83
C TRP A 66 4.05 -7.26 19.13
N LYS A 67 4.94 -7.08 20.11
CA LYS A 67 5.88 -8.12 20.53
C LYS A 67 5.17 -9.39 21.00
N ASP A 68 4.09 -9.26 21.76
CA ASP A 68 3.29 -10.41 22.20
C ASP A 68 2.65 -11.14 21.00
N ILE A 69 2.15 -10.39 20.01
CA ILE A 69 1.60 -10.96 18.77
C ILE A 69 2.72 -11.67 17.99
N ALA A 70 3.86 -11.01 17.77
CA ALA A 70 5.00 -11.56 17.06
C ALA A 70 5.50 -12.85 17.71
N GLY A 71 5.64 -12.88 19.04
CA GLY A 71 6.03 -14.08 19.78
C GLY A 71 4.99 -15.20 19.72
N LYS A 72 3.69 -14.86 19.70
CA LYS A 72 2.61 -15.86 19.57
C LYS A 72 2.61 -16.56 18.21
N TYR A 73 2.93 -15.84 17.15
CA TYR A 73 2.91 -16.34 15.78
C TYR A 73 4.31 -16.63 15.20
N ASP A 74 5.36 -16.50 16.02
CA ASP A 74 6.76 -16.75 15.66
C ASP A 74 7.26 -15.89 14.48
N PHE A 75 6.91 -14.60 14.48
CA PHE A 75 7.36 -13.66 13.44
C PHE A 75 8.84 -13.28 13.61
N GLU A 76 9.55 -13.09 12.49
CA GLU A 76 10.97 -12.72 12.50
C GLU A 76 11.24 -11.32 13.07
N GLU A 77 10.31 -10.38 12.93
CA GLU A 77 10.44 -8.99 13.36
C GLU A 77 9.38 -8.61 14.40
N ASP A 78 9.81 -8.40 15.64
CA ASP A 78 8.97 -8.08 16.79
C ASP A 78 8.93 -6.58 17.10
N ARG A 79 9.62 -5.74 16.32
CA ARG A 79 9.60 -4.30 16.50
C ARG A 79 8.56 -3.63 15.62
N LEU A 80 7.58 -3.01 16.28
CA LEU A 80 6.49 -2.30 15.62
C LEU A 80 6.98 -1.20 14.66
N ASP A 81 8.03 -0.46 15.05
CA ASP A 81 8.61 0.63 14.26
C ASP A 81 9.38 0.16 13.01
N ARG A 82 9.68 -1.14 12.91
CA ARG A 82 10.33 -1.74 11.73
C ARG A 82 9.35 -2.32 10.73
N VAL A 83 8.17 -2.72 11.19
CA VAL A 83 7.12 -3.30 10.32
C VAL A 83 6.12 -2.27 9.83
N ALA A 84 5.98 -1.13 10.53
CA ALA A 84 5.04 -0.08 10.15
C ALA A 84 5.61 1.32 10.38
N SER A 85 5.46 2.19 9.39
CA SER A 85 5.82 3.61 9.45
C SER A 85 4.56 4.49 9.55
N PHE A 86 3.96 4.56 10.74
CA PHE A 86 2.67 5.26 10.93
C PHE A 86 2.68 6.73 10.47
N TRP A 87 3.80 7.44 10.67
CA TRP A 87 3.96 8.83 10.21
C TRP A 87 3.83 8.96 8.68
N HIS A 88 4.24 7.93 7.94
CA HIS A 88 4.18 7.92 6.48
C HIS A 88 2.72 7.76 6.03
N THR A 89 1.98 6.84 6.65
CA THR A 89 0.54 6.68 6.41
C THR A 89 -0.23 7.94 6.78
N ASP A 90 0.08 8.58 7.90
CA ASP A 90 -0.53 9.87 8.28
C ASP A 90 -0.23 10.97 7.26
N SER A 91 0.98 10.99 6.71
CA SER A 91 1.36 11.93 5.65
C SER A 91 0.58 11.67 4.36
N ASP A 92 0.42 10.40 3.95
CA ASP A 92 -0.31 10.01 2.75
C ASP A 92 -1.83 10.26 2.87
N LEU A 93 -2.45 9.89 4.00
CA LEU A 93 -3.88 10.09 4.25
C LEU A 93 -4.23 11.55 4.58
N GLY A 94 -3.25 12.33 5.04
CA GLY A 94 -3.39 13.75 5.37
C GLY A 94 -3.25 14.70 4.18
N VAL A 95 -2.93 14.20 2.98
CA VAL A 95 -2.86 15.05 1.79
C VAL A 95 -4.26 15.58 1.43
N GLU A 96 -4.44 16.90 1.50
CA GLU A 96 -5.73 17.57 1.23
C GLU A 96 -6.04 17.78 -0.26
N VAL A 97 -5.15 17.31 -1.14
CA VAL A 97 -5.26 17.45 -2.60
C VAL A 97 -5.17 16.09 -3.28
N GLU A 98 -5.86 15.95 -4.40
CA GLU A 98 -5.80 14.74 -5.20
C GLU A 98 -4.43 14.66 -5.90
N VAL A 99 -3.68 13.59 -5.65
CA VAL A 99 -2.40 13.32 -6.29
C VAL A 99 -2.60 12.28 -7.40
N VAL A 100 -2.58 12.75 -8.65
CA VAL A 100 -2.74 11.90 -9.84
C VAL A 100 -1.54 12.09 -10.75
N ALA A 101 -0.99 10.99 -11.27
CA ALA A 101 0.10 11.04 -12.25
C ALA A 101 -0.36 10.52 -13.61
N ASP A 102 0.03 11.24 -14.67
CA ASP A 102 -0.32 10.90 -16.05
C ASP A 102 0.59 9.80 -16.62
N MET A 103 -0.02 8.69 -17.04
CA MET A 103 0.64 7.56 -17.70
C MET A 103 0.64 7.66 -19.24
N THR A 104 0.05 8.71 -19.83
CA THR A 104 -0.09 8.87 -21.28
C THR A 104 1.24 8.74 -22.00
N LYS A 105 2.31 9.36 -21.47
CA LYS A 105 3.66 9.27 -22.06
C LYS A 105 4.13 7.81 -22.17
N SER A 106 4.04 7.05 -21.08
CA SER A 106 4.43 5.63 -21.04
C SER A 106 3.57 4.78 -21.98
N ARG A 107 2.25 5.03 -22.00
CA ARG A 107 1.28 4.33 -22.87
C ARG A 107 1.53 4.58 -24.36
N MET A 108 1.78 5.82 -24.74
CA MET A 108 2.13 6.17 -26.12
C MET A 108 3.46 5.55 -26.57
N ALA A 109 4.38 5.32 -25.63
CA ALA A 109 5.64 4.62 -25.86
C ALA A 109 5.51 3.08 -25.79
N GLY A 110 4.29 2.54 -25.64
CA GLY A 110 4.00 1.11 -25.70
C GLY A 110 3.91 0.40 -24.34
N PHE A 111 4.09 1.08 -23.21
CA PHE A 111 3.89 0.48 -21.89
C PHE A 111 2.39 0.42 -21.55
N THR A 112 1.84 -0.79 -21.55
CA THR A 112 0.39 -1.02 -21.37
C THR A 112 0.06 -1.84 -20.12
N THR A 113 1.05 -2.16 -19.30
CA THR A 113 0.84 -2.87 -18.04
C THR A 113 -0.13 -2.09 -17.16
N TYR A 114 -1.05 -2.83 -16.56
CA TYR A 114 -2.12 -2.34 -15.71
C TYR A 114 -2.23 -3.27 -14.51
N VAL A 115 -2.47 -2.70 -13.33
CA VAL A 115 -2.66 -3.47 -12.10
C VAL A 115 -3.90 -2.91 -11.41
N ASP A 116 -4.89 -3.75 -11.17
CA ASP A 116 -6.05 -3.35 -10.35
C ASP A 116 -5.60 -3.13 -8.89
N THR A 117 -5.80 -1.93 -8.37
CA THR A 117 -5.29 -1.53 -7.05
C THR A 117 -5.89 -2.34 -5.92
N GLU A 118 -7.19 -2.63 -5.94
CA GLU A 118 -7.82 -3.45 -4.90
C GLU A 118 -7.21 -4.84 -4.88
N ARG A 119 -7.13 -5.49 -6.04
CA ARG A 119 -6.50 -6.80 -6.19
C ARG A 119 -5.04 -6.78 -5.73
N ALA A 120 -4.28 -5.74 -6.03
CA ALA A 120 -2.90 -5.61 -5.58
C ALA A 120 -2.77 -5.57 -4.06
N PHE A 121 -3.70 -4.90 -3.35
CA PHE A 121 -3.76 -4.96 -1.89
C PHE A 121 -4.11 -6.35 -1.38
N LEU A 122 -5.10 -7.02 -1.99
CA LEU A 122 -5.52 -8.36 -1.58
C LEU A 122 -4.38 -9.38 -1.76
N GLU A 123 -3.71 -9.36 -2.92
CA GLU A 123 -2.55 -10.20 -3.19
C GLU A 123 -1.38 -9.90 -2.23
N LEU A 124 -1.22 -8.64 -1.79
CA LEU A 124 -0.24 -8.27 -0.78
C LEU A 124 -0.60 -8.85 0.60
N PHE A 125 -1.87 -8.84 0.99
CA PHE A 125 -2.32 -9.46 2.24
C PHE A 125 -2.06 -10.97 2.22
N ASP A 126 -2.45 -11.66 1.13
CA ASP A 126 -2.19 -13.09 0.94
C ASP A 126 -0.69 -13.41 1.07
N ARG A 127 0.16 -12.56 0.48
CA ARG A 127 1.62 -12.73 0.55
C ARG A 127 2.14 -12.51 1.97
N TYR A 128 1.70 -11.48 2.67
CA TYR A 128 2.16 -11.21 4.04
C TYR A 128 1.77 -12.32 5.02
N GLU A 129 0.61 -12.95 4.83
CA GLU A 129 0.23 -14.14 5.59
C GLU A 129 1.12 -15.34 5.24
N THR A 130 1.36 -15.57 3.95
CA THR A 130 2.21 -16.67 3.47
C THR A 130 3.65 -16.53 3.97
N ASP A 131 4.16 -15.31 3.98
CA ASP A 131 5.52 -14.97 4.42
C ASP A 131 5.63 -14.86 5.95
N GLY A 132 4.53 -15.05 6.70
CA GLY A 132 4.54 -15.01 8.16
C GLY A 132 4.84 -13.63 8.75
N LEU A 133 4.44 -12.56 8.07
CA LEU A 133 4.63 -11.18 8.51
C LEU A 133 3.45 -10.62 9.31
N VAL A 134 2.27 -11.22 9.14
CA VAL A 134 1.03 -10.87 9.84
C VAL A 134 0.27 -12.13 10.21
N PRO A 135 -0.65 -12.07 11.20
CA PRO A 135 -1.47 -13.21 11.55
C PRO A 135 -2.41 -13.59 10.37
N PRO A 136 -2.76 -14.87 10.21
CA PRO A 136 -3.76 -15.26 9.24
C PRO A 136 -5.12 -14.64 9.59
N ARG A 137 -5.85 -14.16 8.58
CA ARG A 137 -7.24 -13.74 8.68
C ARG A 137 -8.13 -14.86 9.21
N ARG A 138 -9.21 -14.47 9.90
CA ARG A 138 -10.18 -15.40 10.51
C ARG A 138 -11.25 -15.86 9.54
#